data_AF-A0A7W1S9L8-F1
#
_entry.id   AF-A0A7W1S9L8-F1
#
_cell.length_a   1.000
_cell.length_b   1.000
_cell.length_c   1.000
_cell.angle_alpha   90.00
_cell.angle_beta   90.00
_cell.angle_gamma   90.00
#
_symmetry.space_group_name_H-M   'P 1'
#
loop_
_entity.id
_entity.type
_entity.pdbx_description
1 polymer ?
#
loop_
_entity_poly.entity_id
_entity_poly.type
_entity_poly.pdbx_seq_one_letter_code
_entity_poly.pdbx_strand_id
1 'polypeptide(L)'
;MGNTALIEGENKVDAVETPIEAVQTALQNASELTPETRQQYAERLLVYALESRDPAASALVAQLMDSDPVVDKALETQLYNDVQHQPDAVYAFIRAHLVDLCNECWLERLKIAAAAALQVAITDAAPTTSVDWLTLIGREPAKYELGDILHSGLLAAQSRAYHEPELARVLITLAAKRDSAVLETLLNDKDFMAALPNNVGMVLRDFEGDPLALLQNRGLELFMVGMSRAAQACASGLFTPAAIAGIWELFVGGQPVASLPPQYQADNIIQIWLENGVKCLNIEALESLAIQILTSRRDDLFLQLLHQENGAKVILPRLIFILERSHRTIEDAMNLIGRIVTAGDMLPQEAAATYIQMLNGLEWQKETLPLIQQLSRTLLKHPDLAVPSDVLWRMFGIGSERKDELVAKTAVKRLLGSLSTDDDAELIEALRRMATESQWSAPTHEYLIDWWRGFIRQQPVSRLSKLDKALDGKRGLEEARNVLQTLSSVRKMMSGHNMPEFAQAVHTTYTVLEALSDAFEAGTKRNVNFDPET
;
A
#
# COMPACT_ATOMS: atom_id res chain seq x y z
N MET A 1 60.94 2.96 93.84
CA MET A 1 59.76 2.24 94.36
C MET A 1 58.61 3.23 94.42
N GLY A 2 57.44 2.86 93.91
CA GLY A 2 56.17 3.45 94.34
C GLY A 2 55.50 4.45 93.40
N ASN A 3 54.62 3.92 92.53
CA ASN A 3 53.50 4.58 91.87
C ASN A 3 52.74 5.58 92.77
N THR A 4 52.20 6.65 92.18
CA THR A 4 50.73 6.83 92.14
C THR A 4 50.34 7.76 90.99
N ALA A 5 49.53 7.21 90.09
CA ALA A 5 48.94 7.87 88.93
C ALA A 5 47.79 8.79 89.34
N LEU A 6 47.64 9.87 88.59
CA LEU A 6 46.47 10.73 88.51
C LEU A 6 45.26 9.90 88.03
N ILE A 7 44.16 9.97 88.78
CA ILE A 7 42.85 9.48 88.35
C ILE A 7 42.13 10.70 87.74
N GLU A 8 42.25 10.87 86.43
CA GLU A 8 41.23 11.49 85.60
C GLU A 8 40.56 10.35 84.84
N GLY A 9 39.27 10.15 85.12
CA GLY A 9 38.44 9.14 84.47
C GLY A 9 37.09 9.75 84.18
N GLU A 10 37.00 10.50 83.09
CA GLU A 10 35.73 10.76 82.42
C GLU A 10 35.19 9.41 81.91
N ASN A 11 34.13 8.94 82.56
CA ASN A 11 33.36 7.79 82.12
C ASN A 11 32.65 8.13 80.80
N LYS A 12 33.26 7.77 79.68
CA LYS A 12 32.53 7.45 78.44
C LYS A 12 31.75 6.16 78.69
N VAL A 13 30.45 6.28 78.93
CA VAL A 13 29.53 5.14 78.87
C VAL A 13 29.24 4.90 77.39
N ASP A 14 29.88 3.86 76.85
CA ASP A 14 29.52 3.27 75.55
C ASP A 14 28.04 2.84 75.63
N ALA A 15 27.17 3.55 74.92
CA ALA A 15 25.79 3.14 74.71
C ALA A 15 25.82 1.85 73.86
N VAL A 16 25.43 0.74 74.47
CA VAL A 16 25.21 -0.54 73.75
C VAL A 16 24.13 -0.28 72.71
N GLU A 17 24.53 -0.20 71.43
CA GLU A 17 23.62 -0.10 70.31
C GLU A 17 22.67 -1.31 70.29
N THR A 18 21.38 -1.10 70.55
CA THR A 18 20.35 -2.14 70.49
C THR A 18 20.40 -2.86 69.13
N PRO A 19 20.45 -4.19 69.04
CA PRO A 19 20.46 -4.89 67.74
C PRO A 19 19.23 -4.57 66.89
N ILE A 20 19.36 -4.51 65.56
CA ILE A 20 18.26 -4.20 64.63
C ILE A 20 17.09 -5.19 64.78
N GLU A 21 17.37 -6.47 65.03
CA GLU A 21 16.35 -7.50 65.31
C GLU A 21 15.51 -7.17 66.56
N ALA A 22 16.13 -6.61 67.59
CA ALA A 22 15.45 -6.16 68.80
C ALA A 22 14.63 -4.88 68.56
N VAL A 23 15.11 -3.99 67.68
CA VAL A 23 14.37 -2.79 67.23
C VAL A 23 13.12 -3.19 66.43
N GLN A 24 13.24 -4.12 65.48
CA GLN A 24 12.12 -4.63 64.68
C GLN A 24 11.06 -5.30 65.58
N THR A 25 11.50 -6.16 66.50
CA THR A 25 10.60 -6.86 67.44
C THR A 25 9.87 -5.88 68.37
N ALA A 26 10.54 -4.82 68.82
CA ALA A 26 9.93 -3.79 69.66
C ALA A 26 8.88 -2.95 68.89
N LEU A 27 9.17 -2.59 67.64
CA LEU A 27 8.24 -1.82 66.80
C LEU A 27 7.00 -2.60 66.37
N GLN A 28 7.11 -3.93 66.20
CA GLN A 28 5.97 -4.81 65.91
C GLN A 28 5.05 -4.99 67.12
N ASN A 29 5.58 -4.93 68.34
CA ASN A 29 4.84 -5.08 69.60
C ASN A 29 4.49 -3.70 70.21
N ALA A 30 3.66 -2.93 69.51
CA ALA A 30 3.35 -1.51 69.77
C ALA A 30 2.90 -1.11 71.20
N SER A 31 2.57 -2.06 72.07
CA SER A 31 1.93 -1.84 73.37
C SER A 31 2.83 -1.25 74.46
N GLU A 32 4.16 -1.18 74.26
CA GLU A 32 5.13 -0.91 75.34
C GLU A 32 6.06 0.29 75.11
N LEU A 33 6.03 0.95 73.95
CA LEU A 33 6.96 2.03 73.61
C LEU A 33 6.35 3.41 73.87
N THR A 34 7.14 4.32 74.46
CA THR A 34 6.78 5.75 74.48
C THR A 34 6.83 6.33 73.05
N PRO A 35 6.06 7.38 72.73
CA PRO A 35 6.08 8.01 71.41
C PRO A 35 7.49 8.41 70.95
N GLU A 36 8.33 8.93 71.85
CA GLU A 36 9.71 9.34 71.55
C GLU A 36 10.61 8.14 71.24
N THR A 37 10.48 7.04 71.99
CA THR A 37 11.28 5.82 71.77
C THR A 37 10.87 5.14 70.46
N ARG A 38 9.56 5.14 70.15
CA ARG A 38 9.02 4.62 68.89
C ARG A 38 9.57 5.40 67.69
N GLN A 39 9.61 6.72 67.76
CA GLN A 39 10.20 7.57 66.72
C GLN A 39 11.69 7.27 66.51
N GLN A 40 12.50 7.24 67.58
CA GLN A 40 13.94 6.94 67.48
C GLN A 40 14.22 5.56 66.89
N TYR A 41 13.40 4.56 67.25
CA TYR A 41 13.51 3.20 66.70
C TYR A 41 13.12 3.16 65.22
N ALA A 42 12.10 3.91 64.81
CA ALA A 42 11.70 4.02 63.42
C ALA A 42 12.76 4.74 62.56
N GLU A 43 13.35 5.83 63.07
CA GLU A 43 14.45 6.56 62.41
C GLU A 43 15.67 5.66 62.20
N ARG A 44 16.06 4.91 63.23
CA ARG A 44 17.16 3.95 63.15
C ARG A 44 16.88 2.80 62.19
N LEU A 45 15.64 2.29 62.18
CA LEU A 45 15.25 1.24 61.26
C LEU A 45 15.21 1.74 59.81
N LEU A 46 14.83 3.01 59.58
CA LEU A 46 14.89 3.64 58.26
C LEU A 46 16.34 3.73 57.76
N VAL A 47 17.28 4.21 58.59
CA VAL A 47 18.72 4.25 58.20
C VAL A 47 19.20 2.86 57.79
N TYR A 48 18.91 1.86 58.62
CA TYR A 48 19.28 0.49 58.31
C TYR A 48 18.63 -0.02 57.03
N ALA A 49 17.34 0.28 56.80
CA ALA A 49 16.62 -0.12 55.59
C ALA A 49 17.23 0.48 54.32
N LEU A 50 17.64 1.75 54.36
CA LEU A 50 18.29 2.43 53.23
C LEU A 50 19.69 1.88 52.95
N GLU A 51 20.51 1.66 54.00
CA GLU A 51 21.88 1.17 53.85
C GLU A 51 21.96 -0.30 53.43
N SER A 52 21.18 -1.17 54.11
CA SER A 52 21.22 -2.62 53.89
C SER A 52 20.31 -3.10 52.75
N ARG A 53 19.39 -2.25 52.29
CA ARG A 53 18.31 -2.59 51.35
C ARG A 53 17.47 -3.79 51.82
N ASP A 54 17.33 -3.98 53.13
CA ASP A 54 16.57 -5.08 53.72
C ASP A 54 15.05 -4.91 53.46
N PRO A 55 14.40 -5.86 52.75
CA PRO A 55 12.98 -5.75 52.41
C PRO A 55 12.06 -5.78 53.64
N ALA A 56 12.42 -6.54 54.68
CA ALA A 56 11.60 -6.67 55.88
C ALA A 56 11.62 -5.37 56.71
N ALA A 57 12.79 -4.77 56.90
CA ALA A 57 12.92 -3.45 57.50
C ALA A 57 12.18 -2.38 56.69
N SER A 58 12.32 -2.40 55.36
CA SER A 58 11.65 -1.44 54.48
C SER A 58 10.13 -1.49 54.61
N ALA A 59 9.54 -2.69 54.55
CA ALA A 59 8.11 -2.88 54.69
C ALA A 59 7.59 -2.44 56.07
N LEU A 60 8.33 -2.75 57.14
CA LEU A 60 7.96 -2.36 58.50
C LEU A 60 8.00 -0.83 58.68
N VAL A 61 9.03 -0.15 58.16
CA VAL A 61 9.14 1.31 58.22
C VAL A 61 7.99 1.96 57.43
N ALA A 62 7.72 1.49 56.21
CA ALA A 62 6.64 2.06 55.41
C ALA A 62 5.25 1.85 56.05
N GLN A 63 5.00 0.69 56.67
CA GLN A 63 3.78 0.43 57.43
C GLN A 63 3.66 1.36 58.66
N LEU A 64 4.77 1.66 59.34
CA LEU A 64 4.78 2.61 60.46
C LEU A 64 4.44 4.02 60.00
N MET A 65 4.98 4.45 58.86
CA MET A 65 4.66 5.74 58.23
C MET A 65 3.18 5.81 57.80
N ASP A 66 2.60 4.74 57.27
CA ASP A 66 1.17 4.71 56.90
C ASP A 66 0.23 4.74 58.12
N SER A 67 0.66 4.19 59.27
CA SER A 67 -0.20 4.00 60.44
C SER A 67 -0.06 5.08 61.53
N ASP A 68 1.04 5.83 61.55
CA ASP A 68 1.36 6.80 62.59
C ASP A 68 1.81 8.16 61.98
N PRO A 69 0.93 9.18 61.97
CA PRO A 69 1.23 10.49 61.37
C PRO A 69 2.41 11.23 62.03
N VAL A 70 2.73 10.93 63.29
CA VAL A 70 3.86 11.58 64.00
C VAL A 70 5.17 10.99 63.50
N VAL A 71 5.23 9.66 63.38
CA VAL A 71 6.37 8.95 62.81
C VAL A 71 6.54 9.29 61.33
N ASP A 72 5.44 9.35 60.56
CA ASP A 72 5.46 9.74 59.16
C ASP A 72 6.14 11.10 58.95
N LYS A 73 5.75 12.12 59.71
CA LYS A 73 6.33 13.46 59.60
C LYS A 73 7.81 13.53 59.97
N ALA A 74 8.22 12.77 61.00
CA ALA A 74 9.61 12.70 61.42
C ALA A 74 10.48 12.01 60.34
N LEU A 75 10.04 10.86 59.87
CA LEU A 75 10.74 10.09 58.84
C LEU A 75 10.70 10.77 57.49
N GLU A 76 9.64 11.49 57.14
CA GLU A 76 9.59 12.31 55.94
C GLU A 76 10.70 13.36 55.93
N THR A 77 10.89 14.07 57.05
CA THR A 77 11.97 15.06 57.19
C THR A 77 13.34 14.40 57.00
N GLN A 78 13.51 13.19 57.53
CA GLN A 78 14.74 12.41 57.35
C GLN A 78 14.92 11.96 55.90
N LEU A 79 13.89 11.42 55.25
CA LEU A 79 13.91 11.02 53.85
C LEU A 79 14.27 12.21 52.95
N TYR A 80 13.75 13.42 53.21
CA TYR A 80 14.12 14.63 52.47
C TYR A 80 15.61 14.96 52.58
N ASN A 81 16.22 14.77 53.76
CA ASN A 81 17.65 14.93 53.94
C ASN A 81 18.44 13.81 53.25
N ASP A 82 17.97 12.57 53.36
CA ASP A 82 18.62 11.38 52.79
C ASP A 82 18.57 11.39 51.26
N VAL A 83 17.53 11.98 50.64
CA VAL A 83 17.47 12.19 49.18
C VAL A 83 18.67 13.00 48.67
N GLN A 84 19.25 13.89 49.48
CA GLN A 84 20.43 14.66 49.06
C GLN A 84 21.72 13.84 49.06
N HIS A 85 21.77 12.74 49.83
CA HIS A 85 22.99 11.97 50.09
C HIS A 85 22.97 10.57 49.43
N GLN A 86 21.79 9.94 49.39
CA GLN A 86 21.55 8.59 48.87
C GLN A 86 20.21 8.50 48.13
N PRO A 87 19.98 9.32 47.09
CA PRO A 87 18.68 9.38 46.40
C PRO A 87 18.24 8.06 45.78
N ASP A 88 19.19 7.20 45.36
CA ASP A 88 18.90 5.88 44.79
C ASP A 88 18.32 4.91 45.84
N ALA A 89 18.87 4.92 47.05
CA ALA A 89 18.38 4.11 48.16
C ALA A 89 16.98 4.54 48.59
N VAL A 90 16.74 5.86 48.68
CA VAL A 90 15.41 6.41 49.00
C VAL A 90 14.40 6.08 47.91
N TYR A 91 14.76 6.23 46.64
CA TYR A 91 13.91 5.82 45.52
C TYR A 91 13.54 4.33 45.59
N ALA A 92 14.52 3.45 45.82
CA ALA A 92 14.29 2.02 45.90
C ALA A 92 13.37 1.63 47.06
N PHE A 93 13.54 2.26 48.22
CA PHE A 93 12.68 2.09 49.40
C PHE A 93 11.22 2.49 49.10
N ILE A 94 11.00 3.70 48.58
CA ILE A 94 9.64 4.19 48.28
C ILE A 94 8.99 3.33 47.19
N ARG A 95 9.74 3.00 46.14
CA ARG A 95 9.27 2.17 45.03
C ARG A 95 8.84 0.79 45.50
N ALA A 96 9.55 0.17 46.44
CA ALA A 96 9.20 -1.14 46.98
C ALA A 96 7.83 -1.13 47.67
N HIS A 97 7.50 -0.05 48.39
CA HIS A 97 6.21 0.11 49.05
C HIS A 97 5.05 0.39 48.07
N LEU A 98 5.29 1.22 47.05
CA LEU A 98 4.28 1.59 46.04
C LEU A 98 3.79 0.42 45.17
N VAL A 99 4.52 -0.71 45.18
CA VAL A 99 4.07 -1.96 44.54
C VAL A 99 2.76 -2.43 45.16
N ASP A 100 2.66 -2.37 46.49
CA ASP A 100 1.54 -2.93 47.27
C ASP A 100 0.43 -1.91 47.51
N LEU A 101 0.76 -0.62 47.63
CA LEU A 101 -0.23 0.43 47.92
C LEU A 101 0.15 1.76 47.23
N CYS A 102 -0.69 2.20 46.29
CA CYS A 102 -0.46 3.45 45.55
C CYS A 102 -1.32 4.57 46.16
N ASN A 103 -0.70 5.48 46.92
CA ASN A 103 -1.37 6.67 47.48
C ASN A 103 -0.63 7.97 47.07
N GLU A 104 -1.31 9.11 47.13
CA GLU A 104 -0.76 10.39 46.67
C GLU A 104 0.49 10.83 47.46
N CYS A 105 0.54 10.55 48.76
CA CYS A 105 1.68 10.95 49.61
C CYS A 105 2.98 10.26 49.19
N TRP A 106 2.95 8.93 48.98
CA TRP A 106 4.12 8.19 48.53
C TRP A 106 4.51 8.51 47.08
N LEU A 107 3.55 8.88 46.23
CA LEU A 107 3.83 9.33 44.87
C LEU A 107 4.67 10.60 44.83
N GLU A 108 4.35 11.60 45.64
CA GLU A 108 5.14 12.83 45.71
C GLU A 108 6.55 12.56 46.24
N ARG A 109 6.69 11.69 47.26
CA ARG A 109 8.01 11.26 47.75
C ARG A 109 8.81 10.54 46.67
N LEU A 110 8.17 9.67 45.90
CA LEU A 110 8.80 8.97 44.77
C LEU A 110 9.29 9.98 43.73
N LYS A 111 8.47 10.97 43.35
CA LYS A 111 8.81 11.99 42.37
C LYS A 111 10.08 12.76 42.77
N ILE A 112 10.16 13.16 44.04
CA ILE A 112 11.31 13.90 44.58
C ILE A 112 12.57 13.04 44.58
N ALA A 113 12.47 11.80 45.07
CA ALA A 113 13.60 10.87 45.08
C ALA A 113 14.07 10.51 43.65
N ALA A 114 13.13 10.29 42.73
CA ALA A 114 13.41 10.00 41.32
C ALA A 114 14.11 11.17 40.63
N ALA A 115 13.63 12.39 40.84
CA ALA A 115 14.25 13.59 40.27
C ALA A 115 15.68 13.79 40.78
N ALA A 116 15.91 13.63 42.08
CA ALA A 116 17.25 13.73 42.67
C ALA A 116 18.19 12.61 42.19
N ALA A 117 17.71 11.37 42.17
CA ALA A 117 18.50 10.21 41.72
C ALA A 117 18.89 10.36 40.24
N LEU A 118 17.94 10.78 39.41
CA LEU A 118 18.18 11.01 37.99
C LEU A 118 19.13 12.17 37.75
N GLN A 119 19.02 13.25 38.53
CA GLN A 119 19.95 14.38 38.45
C GLN A 119 21.38 13.93 38.72
N VAL A 120 21.62 13.23 39.83
CA VAL A 120 22.95 12.69 40.19
C VAL A 120 23.45 11.71 39.11
N ALA A 121 22.57 10.85 38.60
CA ALA A 121 22.90 9.92 37.53
C ALA A 121 23.33 10.63 36.24
N ILE A 122 22.77 11.79 35.93
CA ILE A 122 23.11 12.57 34.73
C ILE A 122 24.38 13.40 34.93
N THR A 123 24.56 14.05 36.09
CA THR A 123 25.68 14.97 36.32
C THR A 123 26.98 14.28 36.69
N ASP A 124 26.92 13.30 37.60
CA ASP A 124 28.11 12.85 38.33
C ASP A 124 28.43 11.36 38.12
N ALA A 125 27.50 10.59 37.54
CA ALA A 125 27.67 9.14 37.36
C ALA A 125 28.24 8.74 35.99
N ALA A 126 28.64 7.47 35.87
CA ALA A 126 29.08 6.88 34.61
C ALA A 126 27.93 6.82 33.57
N PRO A 127 28.23 6.80 32.26
CA PRO A 127 27.22 6.79 31.19
C PRO A 127 26.18 5.68 31.32
N THR A 128 26.63 4.50 31.75
CA THR A 128 25.77 3.33 31.98
C THR A 128 24.74 3.59 33.07
N THR A 129 25.11 4.32 34.12
CA THR A 129 24.21 4.69 35.22
C THR A 129 23.11 5.64 34.74
N SER A 130 23.45 6.65 33.93
CA SER A 130 22.45 7.54 33.33
C SER A 130 21.47 6.76 32.44
N VAL A 131 21.99 5.84 31.62
CA VAL A 131 21.17 4.95 30.77
C VAL A 131 20.23 4.08 31.60
N ASP A 132 20.73 3.46 32.65
CA ASP A 132 19.96 2.56 33.52
C ASP A 132 18.84 3.32 34.22
N TRP A 133 19.13 4.51 34.76
CA TRP A 133 18.14 5.36 35.42
C TRP A 133 17.07 5.88 34.47
N LEU A 134 17.45 6.42 33.31
CA LEU A 134 16.48 6.87 32.31
C LEU A 134 15.58 5.73 31.83
N THR A 135 16.17 4.54 31.63
CA THR A 135 15.43 3.35 31.23
C THR A 135 14.50 2.86 32.34
N LEU A 136 14.94 2.92 33.60
CA LEU A 136 14.14 2.56 34.77
C LEU A 136 12.92 3.48 34.87
N ILE A 137 13.12 4.80 34.92
CA ILE A 137 12.06 5.81 35.01
C ILE A 137 11.09 5.68 33.82
N GLY A 138 11.59 5.51 32.59
CA GLY A 138 10.74 5.35 31.41
C GLY A 138 9.93 4.04 31.35
N ARG A 139 10.28 3.05 32.17
CA ARG A 139 9.57 1.77 32.31
C ARG A 139 8.63 1.73 33.50
N GLU A 140 8.68 2.71 34.39
CA GLU A 140 7.77 2.73 35.53
C GLU A 140 6.29 2.80 35.09
N PRO A 141 5.36 2.24 35.89
CA PRO A 141 3.93 2.33 35.63
C PRO A 141 3.46 3.78 35.47
N ALA A 142 2.52 4.01 34.55
CA ALA A 142 1.94 5.34 34.32
C ALA A 142 1.28 5.94 35.58
N LYS A 143 0.76 5.07 36.48
CA LYS A 143 0.21 5.46 37.79
C LYS A 143 1.22 6.16 38.72
N TYR A 144 2.53 6.09 38.41
CA TYR A 144 3.56 6.78 39.19
C TYR A 144 3.80 8.22 38.73
N GLU A 145 3.19 8.65 37.62
CA GLU A 145 3.21 10.04 37.15
C GLU A 145 4.63 10.63 36.99
N LEU A 146 5.63 9.81 36.65
CA LEU A 146 7.02 10.24 36.48
C LEU A 146 7.31 10.90 35.12
N GLY A 147 6.26 11.29 34.36
CA GLY A 147 6.38 11.83 33.01
C GLY A 147 7.23 13.10 32.95
N ASP A 148 6.97 14.06 33.83
CA ASP A 148 7.69 15.35 33.89
C ASP A 148 9.17 15.18 34.32
N ILE A 149 9.44 14.17 35.14
CA ILE A 149 10.79 13.83 35.60
C ILE A 149 11.57 13.20 34.44
N LEU A 150 10.94 12.28 33.69
CA LEU A 150 11.54 11.74 32.48
C LEU A 150 11.81 12.84 31.46
N HIS A 151 10.83 13.71 31.20
CA HIS A 151 10.97 14.87 30.30
C HIS A 151 12.21 15.71 30.65
N SER A 152 12.29 16.15 31.90
CA SER A 152 13.38 16.99 32.40
C SER A 152 14.72 16.25 32.34
N GLY A 153 14.73 14.96 32.68
CA GLY A 153 15.93 14.13 32.63
C GLY A 153 16.44 13.89 31.21
N LEU A 154 15.56 13.68 30.22
CA LEU A 154 15.95 13.53 28.83
C LEU A 154 16.62 14.81 28.30
N LEU A 155 16.05 15.98 28.62
CA LEU A 155 16.63 17.28 28.24
C LEU A 155 17.96 17.54 28.95
N ALA A 156 18.06 17.26 30.25
CA ALA A 156 19.29 17.45 31.01
C ALA A 156 20.43 16.55 30.52
N ALA A 157 20.13 15.34 30.05
CA ALA A 157 21.11 14.40 29.52
C ALA A 157 21.55 14.70 28.06
N GLN A 158 20.86 15.59 27.35
CA GLN A 158 21.07 15.84 25.91
C GLN A 158 22.51 16.26 25.60
N SER A 159 23.06 17.25 26.30
CA SER A 159 24.41 17.77 26.02
C SER A 159 25.50 16.72 26.24
N ARG A 160 25.27 15.80 27.18
CA ARG A 160 26.18 14.69 27.46
C ARG A 160 26.14 13.63 26.37
N ALA A 161 24.96 13.40 25.80
CA ALA A 161 24.75 12.44 24.73
C ALA A 161 25.54 12.75 23.44
N TYR A 162 25.97 14.01 23.24
CA TYR A 162 26.82 14.40 22.10
C TYR A 162 28.15 13.64 22.03
N HIS A 163 28.63 13.17 23.18
CA HIS A 163 29.91 12.45 23.29
C HIS A 163 29.72 10.99 23.70
N GLU A 164 28.47 10.56 23.96
CA GLU A 164 28.14 9.26 24.50
C GLU A 164 27.06 8.58 23.61
N PRO A 165 27.48 7.84 22.55
CA PRO A 165 26.55 7.33 21.55
C PRO A 165 25.47 6.38 22.10
N GLU A 166 25.80 5.58 23.11
CA GLU A 166 24.83 4.69 23.76
C GLU A 166 23.77 5.46 24.55
N LEU A 167 24.15 6.58 25.19
CA LEU A 167 23.21 7.49 25.84
C LEU A 167 22.30 8.16 24.79
N ALA A 168 22.87 8.67 23.70
CA ALA A 168 22.09 9.25 22.59
C ALA A 168 21.05 8.26 22.04
N ARG A 169 21.46 7.00 21.83
CA ARG A 169 20.57 5.92 21.40
C ARG A 169 19.41 5.69 22.38
N VAL A 170 19.68 5.74 23.68
CA VAL A 170 18.64 5.54 24.72
C VAL A 170 17.70 6.73 24.78
N LEU A 171 18.22 7.96 24.75
CA LEU A 171 17.41 9.18 24.75
C LEU A 171 16.41 9.20 23.60
N ILE A 172 16.85 8.96 22.37
CA ILE A 172 15.95 8.99 21.21
C ILE A 172 14.89 7.88 21.27
N THR A 173 15.25 6.70 21.80
CA THR A 173 14.33 5.57 21.94
C THR A 173 13.26 5.86 22.99
N LEU A 174 13.64 6.45 24.13
CA LEU A 174 12.71 6.80 25.20
C LEU A 174 11.82 7.97 24.79
N ALA A 175 12.38 9.01 24.17
CA ALA A 175 11.62 10.13 23.63
C ALA A 175 10.55 9.66 22.64
N ALA A 176 10.90 8.82 21.67
CA ALA A 176 9.93 8.27 20.71
C ALA A 176 8.77 7.49 21.35
N LYS A 177 9.01 6.85 22.51
CA LYS A 177 8.02 6.00 23.21
C LYS A 177 7.20 6.75 24.26
N ARG A 178 7.75 7.81 24.86
CA ARG A 178 7.21 8.40 26.08
C ARG A 178 7.09 9.92 26.03
N ASP A 179 7.86 10.61 25.19
CA ASP A 179 7.93 12.06 25.18
C ASP A 179 8.17 12.61 23.78
N SER A 180 7.07 12.90 23.10
CA SER A 180 7.09 13.43 21.74
C SER A 180 7.62 14.87 21.65
N ALA A 181 7.53 15.66 22.72
CA ALA A 181 8.05 17.03 22.74
C ALA A 181 9.58 17.02 22.75
N VAL A 182 10.18 16.14 23.56
CA VAL A 182 11.63 15.95 23.57
C VAL A 182 12.11 15.30 22.28
N LEU A 183 11.35 14.36 21.71
CA LEU A 183 11.68 13.74 20.43
C LEU A 183 11.96 14.79 19.35
N GLU A 184 11.08 15.78 19.19
CA GLU A 184 11.27 16.86 18.23
C GLU A 184 12.52 17.68 18.52
N THR A 185 12.78 17.97 19.80
CA THR A 185 13.97 18.73 20.21
C THR A 185 15.24 17.99 19.83
N LEU A 186 15.31 16.69 20.10
CA LEU A 186 16.46 15.82 19.78
C LEU A 186 16.66 15.65 18.26
N LEU A 187 15.57 15.47 17.51
CA LEU A 187 15.62 15.27 16.05
C LEU A 187 16.05 16.52 15.27
N ASN A 188 15.88 17.71 15.86
CA ASN A 188 16.29 18.99 15.30
C ASN A 188 17.71 19.43 15.73
N ASP A 189 18.29 18.74 16.72
CA ASP A 189 19.64 19.00 17.19
C ASP A 189 20.68 18.25 16.35
N LYS A 190 21.51 19.01 15.63
CA LYS A 190 22.53 18.47 14.73
C LYS A 190 23.64 17.73 15.48
N ASP A 191 24.05 18.21 16.65
CA ASP A 191 25.14 17.61 17.42
C ASP A 191 24.67 16.28 18.03
N PHE A 192 23.43 16.25 18.53
CA PHE A 192 22.77 15.01 18.95
C PHE A 192 22.66 13.99 17.81
N MET A 193 22.14 14.42 16.65
CA MET A 193 21.97 13.54 15.48
C MET A 193 23.32 13.02 14.95
N ALA A 194 24.40 13.79 15.07
CA ALA A 194 25.75 13.35 14.73
C ALA A 194 26.25 12.23 15.66
N ALA A 195 25.87 12.27 16.94
CA ALA A 195 26.28 11.29 17.95
C ALA A 195 25.54 9.94 17.90
N LEU A 196 24.41 9.86 17.19
CA LEU A 196 23.63 8.62 17.08
C LEU A 196 24.43 7.49 16.42
N PRO A 197 24.57 6.32 17.06
CA PRO A 197 25.38 5.23 16.54
C PRO A 197 24.58 4.29 15.62
N ASN A 198 25.33 3.48 14.86
CA ASN A 198 24.86 2.28 14.17
C ASN A 198 23.66 2.57 13.23
N ASN A 199 22.80 1.55 13.06
CA ASN A 199 21.61 1.60 12.22
C ASN A 199 20.60 2.70 12.62
N VAL A 200 20.59 3.14 13.89
CA VAL A 200 19.70 4.24 14.33
C VAL A 200 20.14 5.56 13.72
N GLY A 201 21.44 5.87 13.80
CA GLY A 201 22.01 7.06 13.17
C GLY A 201 21.85 7.02 11.65
N MET A 202 22.18 5.89 11.03
CA MET A 202 22.07 5.74 9.56
C MET A 202 20.64 6.01 9.06
N VAL A 203 19.61 5.45 9.72
CA VAL A 203 18.23 5.63 9.27
C VAL A 203 17.70 7.04 9.56
N LEU A 204 17.95 7.58 10.76
CA LEU A 204 17.34 8.85 11.18
C LEU A 204 18.05 10.10 10.61
N ARG A 205 19.35 10.01 10.35
CA ARG A 205 20.20 11.09 9.86
C ARG A 205 20.50 10.97 8.37
N ASP A 206 21.00 9.81 7.96
CA ASP A 206 21.58 9.63 6.62
C ASP A 206 20.56 9.06 5.62
N PHE A 207 19.43 8.57 6.12
CA PHE A 207 18.40 7.86 5.36
C PHE A 207 18.96 6.61 4.65
N GLU A 208 19.88 5.92 5.34
CA GLU A 208 20.52 4.69 4.91
C GLU A 208 20.36 3.58 5.97
N GLY A 209 20.68 2.34 5.62
CA GLY A 209 20.62 1.20 6.54
C GLY A 209 19.36 0.34 6.38
N ASP A 210 19.03 -0.43 7.42
CA ASP A 210 17.91 -1.38 7.41
C ASP A 210 16.77 -0.88 8.32
N PRO A 211 15.66 -0.37 7.76
CA PRO A 211 14.55 0.11 8.56
C PRO A 211 13.81 -1.03 9.29
N LEU A 212 13.86 -2.26 8.78
CA LEU A 212 13.23 -3.41 9.44
C LEU A 212 14.02 -3.86 10.67
N ALA A 213 15.34 -3.73 10.64
CA ALA A 213 16.16 -3.95 11.83
C ALA A 213 15.82 -2.97 12.97
N LEU A 214 15.38 -1.74 12.66
CA LEU A 214 14.85 -0.83 13.69
C LEU A 214 13.53 -1.33 14.26
N LEU A 215 12.60 -1.73 13.39
CA LEU A 215 11.31 -2.27 13.81
C LEU A 215 11.49 -3.48 14.76
N GLN A 216 12.37 -4.42 14.39
CA GLN A 216 12.63 -5.63 15.16
C GLN A 216 13.34 -5.37 16.49
N ASN A 217 14.38 -4.51 16.50
CA ASN A 217 15.27 -4.38 17.65
C ASN A 217 14.93 -3.20 18.58
N ARG A 218 14.23 -2.18 18.09
CA ARG A 218 14.03 -0.91 18.80
C ARG A 218 12.56 -0.55 18.95
N GLY A 219 11.71 -1.07 18.08
CA GLY A 219 10.26 -0.98 18.17
C GLY A 219 9.65 -0.16 17.05
N LEU A 220 8.32 -0.14 17.06
CA LEU A 220 7.49 0.49 16.04
C LEU A 220 7.71 2.01 15.97
N GLU A 221 7.91 2.66 17.10
CA GLU A 221 7.98 4.13 17.19
C GLU A 221 9.17 4.69 16.40
N LEU A 222 10.36 4.13 16.60
CA LEU A 222 11.56 4.59 15.89
C LEU A 222 11.55 4.22 14.41
N PHE A 223 10.94 3.07 14.05
CA PHE A 223 10.69 2.74 12.65
C PHE A 223 9.83 3.82 12.00
N MET A 224 8.68 4.18 12.59
CA MET A 224 7.78 5.19 12.06
C MET A 224 8.43 6.57 11.93
N VAL A 225 9.21 7.00 12.94
CA VAL A 225 9.96 8.25 12.89
C VAL A 225 10.96 8.25 11.72
N GLY A 226 11.72 7.16 11.55
CA GLY A 226 12.67 7.03 10.44
C GLY A 226 12.00 7.07 9.08
N MET A 227 10.91 6.30 8.90
CA MET A 227 10.18 6.25 7.63
C MET A 227 9.53 7.58 7.27
N SER A 228 8.96 8.30 8.24
CA SER A 228 8.38 9.61 8.02
C SER A 228 9.43 10.67 7.68
N ARG A 229 10.55 10.72 8.41
CA ARG A 229 11.65 11.64 8.08
C ARG A 229 12.21 11.37 6.68
N ALA A 230 12.39 10.11 6.31
CA ALA A 230 12.82 9.75 4.97
C ALA A 230 11.79 10.14 3.90
N ALA A 231 10.50 10.04 4.20
CA ALA A 231 9.43 10.44 3.27
C ALA A 231 9.43 11.96 3.06
N GLN A 232 9.57 12.73 4.14
CA GLN A 232 9.70 14.19 4.09
C GLN A 232 10.96 14.64 3.34
N ALA A 233 12.06 13.92 3.50
CA ALA A 233 13.32 14.19 2.80
C ALA A 233 13.37 13.64 1.36
N CYS A 234 12.34 12.91 0.92
CA CYS A 234 12.33 12.19 -0.35
C CYS A 234 13.53 11.25 -0.56
N ALA A 235 13.97 10.60 0.52
CA ALA A 235 15.12 9.70 0.52
C ALA A 235 14.70 8.27 0.17
N SER A 236 14.84 7.89 -1.09
CA SER A 236 14.31 6.62 -1.62
C SER A 236 14.99 5.35 -1.08
N GLY A 237 16.16 5.48 -0.44
CA GLY A 237 17.01 4.36 -0.03
C GLY A 237 16.39 3.43 1.02
N LEU A 238 15.52 3.97 1.88
CA LEU A 238 14.87 3.19 2.95
C LEU A 238 13.58 2.51 2.53
N PHE A 239 13.00 2.88 1.39
CA PHE A 239 11.72 2.33 0.94
C PHE A 239 11.94 1.02 0.20
N THR A 240 12.19 -0.05 0.96
CA THR A 240 12.15 -1.41 0.41
C THR A 240 10.69 -1.89 0.32
N PRO A 241 10.37 -2.87 -0.54
CA PRO A 241 9.02 -3.43 -0.63
C PRO A 241 8.48 -3.92 0.73
N ALA A 242 9.34 -4.47 1.59
CA ALA A 242 8.95 -4.91 2.92
C ALA A 242 8.69 -3.73 3.88
N ALA A 243 9.44 -2.64 3.78
CA ALA A 243 9.16 -1.42 4.54
C ALA A 243 7.84 -0.76 4.10
N ILE A 244 7.57 -0.72 2.79
CA ILE A 244 6.28 -0.28 2.24
C ILE A 244 5.14 -1.12 2.78
N ALA A 245 5.27 -2.45 2.76
CA ALA A 245 4.26 -3.36 3.31
C ALA A 245 4.02 -3.11 4.81
N GLY A 246 5.07 -2.94 5.60
CA GLY A 246 4.94 -2.65 7.03
C GLY A 246 4.21 -1.34 7.33
N ILE A 247 4.49 -0.27 6.58
CA ILE A 247 3.73 1.00 6.71
C ILE A 247 2.29 0.83 6.25
N TRP A 248 2.06 0.08 5.17
CA TRP A 248 0.71 -0.18 4.67
C TRP A 248 -0.16 -0.96 5.66
N GLU A 249 0.40 -1.97 6.32
CA GLU A 249 -0.31 -2.73 7.36
C GLU A 249 -0.76 -1.83 8.52
N LEU A 250 0.08 -0.88 8.93
CA LEU A 250 -0.25 0.09 9.97
C LEU A 250 -1.33 1.07 9.52
N PHE A 251 -1.26 1.53 8.26
CA PHE A 251 -2.28 2.38 7.65
C PHE A 251 -3.65 1.70 7.60
N VAL A 252 -3.71 0.46 7.12
CA VAL A 252 -4.97 -0.32 7.04
C VAL A 252 -5.49 -0.70 8.42
N GLY A 253 -4.59 -0.96 9.38
CA GLY A 253 -4.95 -1.24 10.77
C GLY A 253 -5.65 -0.08 11.47
N GLY A 254 -5.44 1.16 11.03
CA GLY A 254 -6.16 2.36 11.47
C GLY A 254 -5.95 2.73 12.95
N GLN A 255 -5.02 2.08 13.64
CA GLN A 255 -4.68 2.38 15.03
C GLN A 255 -3.44 3.29 15.06
N PRO A 256 -3.56 4.53 15.55
CA PRO A 256 -2.41 5.41 15.67
C PRO A 256 -1.42 4.88 16.70
N VAL A 257 -0.14 5.13 16.47
CA VAL A 257 0.90 4.88 17.45
C VAL A 257 0.79 5.95 18.54
N ALA A 258 0.24 5.58 19.70
CA ALA A 258 -0.21 6.53 20.72
C ALA A 258 0.87 7.52 21.23
N SER A 259 2.14 7.12 21.22
CA SER A 259 3.25 7.98 21.67
C SER A 259 3.71 9.00 20.62
N LEU A 260 3.31 8.85 19.35
CA LEU A 260 3.84 9.63 18.25
C LEU A 260 2.88 10.75 17.79
N PRO A 261 3.41 11.95 17.49
CA PRO A 261 2.68 13.01 16.82
C PRO A 261 2.11 12.60 15.45
N PRO A 262 1.07 13.31 14.95
CA PRO A 262 0.46 13.04 13.64
C PRO A 262 1.44 12.96 12.47
N GLN A 263 2.51 13.75 12.47
CA GLN A 263 3.50 13.76 11.38
C GLN A 263 4.26 12.43 11.21
N TYR A 264 4.33 11.59 12.25
CA TYR A 264 4.99 10.30 12.20
C TYR A 264 4.02 9.13 12.04
N GLN A 265 2.72 9.40 11.90
CA GLN A 265 1.72 8.34 11.73
C GLN A 265 1.72 7.80 10.30
N ALA A 266 1.27 6.55 10.13
CA ALA A 266 1.24 5.87 8.83
C ALA A 266 0.41 6.64 7.81
N ASP A 267 -0.73 7.22 8.22
CA ASP A 267 -1.58 8.07 7.39
C ASP A 267 -0.80 9.22 6.74
N ASN A 268 0.03 9.93 7.51
CA ASN A 268 0.82 11.04 7.00
C ASN A 268 1.92 10.56 6.03
N ILE A 269 2.56 9.42 6.32
CA ILE A 269 3.57 8.83 5.43
C ILE A 269 2.95 8.43 4.09
N ILE A 270 1.81 7.71 4.12
CA ILE A 270 1.06 7.34 2.92
C ILE A 270 0.64 8.59 2.15
N GLN A 271 0.15 9.62 2.83
CA GLN A 271 -0.24 10.86 2.16
C GLN A 271 0.94 11.53 1.46
N ILE A 272 2.12 11.59 2.09
CA ILE A 272 3.34 12.10 1.45
C ILE A 272 3.69 11.29 0.19
N TRP A 273 3.57 9.96 0.24
CA TRP A 273 3.78 9.11 -0.95
C TRP A 273 2.69 9.29 -2.02
N LEU A 274 1.45 9.56 -1.64
CA LEU A 274 0.36 9.85 -2.58
C LEU A 274 0.44 11.26 -3.18
N GLU A 275 1.24 12.16 -2.61
CA GLU A 275 1.52 13.48 -3.16
C GLU A 275 2.81 13.53 -3.97
N ASN A 276 3.86 12.84 -3.51
CA ASN A 276 5.22 12.96 -4.06
C ASN A 276 5.88 11.62 -4.42
N GLY A 277 5.19 10.50 -4.28
CA GLY A 277 5.77 9.16 -4.37
C GLY A 277 6.39 8.84 -5.73
N VAL A 278 5.84 9.32 -6.84
CA VAL A 278 6.43 9.11 -8.18
C VAL A 278 7.84 9.72 -8.29
N LYS A 279 8.10 10.79 -7.54
CA LYS A 279 9.40 11.46 -7.49
C LYS A 279 10.33 10.87 -6.41
N CYS A 280 9.75 10.46 -5.28
CA CYS A 280 10.51 10.19 -4.05
C CYS A 280 10.69 8.69 -3.75
N LEU A 281 9.90 7.82 -4.38
CA LEU A 281 10.03 6.37 -4.28
C LEU A 281 10.83 5.84 -5.48
N ASN A 282 11.65 4.82 -5.23
CA ASN A 282 12.22 4.03 -6.31
C ASN A 282 11.11 3.17 -6.97
N ILE A 283 11.39 2.62 -8.15
CA ILE A 283 10.40 1.87 -8.94
C ILE A 283 9.84 0.67 -8.16
N GLU A 284 10.69 -0.10 -7.47
CA GLU A 284 10.27 -1.28 -6.70
C GLU A 284 9.33 -0.91 -5.54
N ALA A 285 9.61 0.19 -4.86
CA ALA A 285 8.80 0.73 -3.77
C ALA A 285 7.46 1.25 -4.29
N LEU A 286 7.47 1.96 -5.42
CA LEU A 286 6.27 2.48 -6.06
C LEU A 286 5.36 1.34 -6.55
N GLU A 287 5.94 0.30 -7.17
CA GLU A 287 5.22 -0.92 -7.55
C GLU A 287 4.65 -1.62 -6.32
N SER A 288 5.43 -1.76 -5.26
CA SER A 288 4.96 -2.36 -4.00
C SER A 288 3.79 -1.58 -3.39
N LEU A 289 3.87 -0.25 -3.35
CA LEU A 289 2.79 0.61 -2.86
C LEU A 289 1.54 0.46 -3.73
N ALA A 290 1.69 0.49 -5.05
CA ALA A 290 0.59 0.30 -5.98
C ALA A 290 -0.10 -1.08 -5.82
N ILE A 291 0.69 -2.15 -5.66
CA ILE A 291 0.18 -3.49 -5.39
C ILE A 291 -0.62 -3.52 -4.09
N GLN A 292 -0.10 -2.92 -3.01
CA GLN A 292 -0.78 -2.86 -1.73
C GLN A 292 -2.10 -2.09 -1.80
N ILE A 293 -2.10 -0.91 -2.43
CA ILE A 293 -3.30 -0.11 -2.69
C ILE A 293 -4.37 -0.93 -3.43
N LEU A 294 -3.98 -1.61 -4.52
CA LEU A 294 -4.93 -2.37 -5.31
C LEU A 294 -5.39 -3.66 -4.60
N THR A 295 -4.54 -4.29 -3.80
CA THR A 295 -4.91 -5.46 -2.99
C THR A 295 -5.99 -5.08 -1.98
N SER A 296 -5.88 -3.91 -1.34
CA SER A 296 -6.87 -3.38 -0.40
C SER A 296 -8.10 -2.73 -1.07
N ARG A 297 -8.26 -2.87 -2.39
CA ARG A 297 -9.41 -2.32 -3.15
C ARG A 297 -9.56 -0.79 -3.09
N ARG A 298 -8.47 -0.07 -2.84
CA ARG A 298 -8.42 1.40 -2.75
C ARG A 298 -8.11 2.05 -4.09
N ASP A 299 -9.00 1.85 -5.06
CA ASP A 299 -8.85 2.42 -6.42
C ASP A 299 -8.73 3.95 -6.41
N ASP A 300 -9.32 4.61 -5.42
CA ASP A 300 -9.21 6.04 -5.17
C ASP A 300 -7.76 6.49 -5.01
N LEU A 301 -6.99 5.79 -4.16
CA LEU A 301 -5.60 6.11 -3.89
C LEU A 301 -4.70 5.75 -5.08
N PHE A 302 -5.05 4.68 -5.82
CA PHE A 302 -4.31 4.30 -7.02
C PHE A 302 -4.46 5.35 -8.12
N LEU A 303 -5.67 5.85 -8.33
CA LEU A 303 -5.91 6.95 -9.25
C LEU A 303 -5.15 8.20 -8.79
N GLN A 304 -5.19 8.56 -7.51
CA GLN A 304 -4.42 9.70 -6.98
C GLN A 304 -2.91 9.57 -7.29
N LEU A 305 -2.34 8.37 -7.16
CA LEU A 305 -0.95 8.09 -7.51
C LEU A 305 -0.67 8.28 -9.02
N LEU A 306 -1.61 7.90 -9.89
CA LEU A 306 -1.50 8.10 -11.35
C LEU A 306 -1.57 9.58 -11.75
N HIS A 307 -2.40 10.38 -11.06
CA HIS A 307 -2.59 11.80 -11.33
C HIS A 307 -1.40 12.67 -10.91
N GLN A 308 -0.42 12.11 -10.19
CA GLN A 308 0.84 12.82 -9.90
C GLN A 308 1.57 13.19 -11.20
N GLU A 309 2.45 14.19 -11.12
CA GLU A 309 3.28 14.59 -12.25
C GLU A 309 4.10 13.38 -12.76
N ASN A 310 3.88 13.01 -14.03
CA ASN A 310 4.44 11.81 -14.68
C ASN A 310 4.02 10.46 -14.09
N GLY A 311 3.04 10.41 -13.18
CA GLY A 311 2.58 9.17 -12.54
C GLY A 311 2.09 8.14 -13.55
N ALA A 312 1.19 8.52 -14.46
CA ALA A 312 0.73 7.66 -15.55
C ALA A 312 1.90 7.11 -16.40
N LYS A 313 2.89 7.94 -16.74
CA LYS A 313 4.05 7.51 -17.57
C LYS A 313 4.94 6.49 -16.86
N VAL A 314 5.06 6.57 -15.54
CA VAL A 314 5.91 5.67 -14.75
C VAL A 314 5.17 4.38 -14.39
N ILE A 315 3.89 4.48 -14.02
CA ILE A 315 3.13 3.36 -13.45
C ILE A 315 2.43 2.53 -14.53
N LEU A 316 1.87 3.15 -15.57
CA LEU A 316 1.11 2.40 -16.60
C LEU A 316 1.94 1.32 -17.33
N PRO A 317 3.24 1.53 -17.65
CA PRO A 317 4.07 0.46 -18.21
C PRO A 317 4.20 -0.78 -17.32
N ARG A 318 3.91 -0.65 -16.02
CA ARG A 318 3.95 -1.73 -15.01
C ARG A 318 2.55 -2.22 -14.60
N LEU A 319 1.48 -1.64 -15.16
CA LEU A 319 0.12 -1.89 -14.71
C LEU A 319 -0.25 -3.38 -14.71
N ILE A 320 0.18 -4.14 -15.71
CA ILE A 320 -0.13 -5.58 -15.79
C ILE A 320 0.53 -6.36 -14.65
N PHE A 321 1.83 -6.12 -14.42
CA PHE A 321 2.55 -6.73 -13.30
C PHE A 321 1.89 -6.39 -11.96
N ILE A 322 1.51 -5.12 -11.77
CA ILE A 322 0.82 -4.65 -10.58
C ILE A 322 -0.55 -5.35 -10.42
N LEU A 323 -1.34 -5.44 -11.49
CA LEU A 323 -2.65 -6.09 -11.49
C LEU A 323 -2.55 -7.59 -11.14
N GLU A 324 -1.61 -8.31 -11.75
CA GLU A 324 -1.37 -9.73 -11.49
C GLU A 324 -0.98 -9.99 -10.02
N ARG A 325 -0.10 -9.15 -9.46
CA ARG A 325 0.36 -9.25 -8.08
C ARG A 325 -0.69 -8.80 -7.05
N SER A 326 -1.64 -7.96 -7.46
CA SER A 326 -2.72 -7.48 -6.58
C SER A 326 -3.90 -8.44 -6.42
N HIS A 327 -3.85 -9.62 -7.06
CA HIS A 327 -4.90 -10.65 -7.02
C HIS A 327 -6.31 -10.13 -7.42
N ARG A 328 -6.34 -9.15 -8.33
CA ARG A 328 -7.58 -8.63 -8.92
C ARG A 328 -8.18 -9.66 -9.88
N THR A 329 -9.51 -9.73 -9.91
CA THR A 329 -10.18 -10.52 -10.96
C THR A 329 -10.07 -9.80 -12.30
N ILE A 330 -10.31 -10.52 -13.41
CA ILE A 330 -10.35 -9.93 -14.75
C ILE A 330 -11.37 -8.78 -14.82
N GLU A 331 -12.53 -8.95 -14.19
CA GLU A 331 -13.58 -7.93 -14.14
C GLU A 331 -13.12 -6.67 -13.39
N ASP A 332 -12.47 -6.84 -12.24
CA ASP A 332 -11.92 -5.72 -11.48
C ASP A 332 -10.85 -4.96 -12.26
N ALA A 333 -9.96 -5.69 -12.93
CA ALA A 333 -8.92 -5.10 -13.77
C ALA A 333 -9.50 -4.31 -14.95
N MET A 334 -10.53 -4.86 -15.62
CA MET A 334 -11.24 -4.15 -16.70
C MET A 334 -11.90 -2.87 -16.20
N ASN A 335 -12.59 -2.94 -15.05
CA ASN A 335 -13.24 -1.78 -14.44
C ASN A 335 -12.22 -0.70 -14.08
N LEU A 336 -11.07 -1.09 -13.50
CA LEU A 336 -9.99 -0.16 -13.19
C LEU A 336 -9.43 0.50 -14.46
N ILE A 337 -9.09 -0.27 -15.50
CA ILE A 337 -8.62 0.28 -16.78
C ILE A 337 -9.63 1.25 -17.37
N GLY A 338 -10.93 0.90 -17.34
CA GLY A 338 -12.00 1.78 -17.79
C GLY A 338 -12.06 3.11 -17.02
N ARG A 339 -11.81 3.08 -15.70
CA ARG A 339 -11.72 4.30 -14.87
C ARG A 339 -10.50 5.14 -15.21
N ILE A 340 -9.34 4.53 -15.42
CA ILE A 340 -8.10 5.23 -15.81
C ILE A 340 -8.28 5.93 -17.17
N VAL A 341 -8.89 5.25 -18.15
CA VAL A 341 -9.20 5.85 -19.47
C VAL A 341 -10.19 7.01 -19.33
N THR A 342 -11.20 6.86 -18.47
CA THR A 342 -12.21 7.90 -18.24
C THR A 342 -11.61 9.12 -17.53
N ALA A 343 -10.65 8.92 -16.63
CA ALA A 343 -9.91 9.99 -15.95
C ALA A 343 -8.96 10.75 -16.89
N GLY A 344 -8.61 10.17 -18.05
CA GLY A 344 -7.70 10.77 -19.02
C GLY A 344 -6.22 10.43 -18.80
N ASP A 345 -5.93 9.57 -17.83
CA ASP A 345 -4.55 9.13 -17.52
C ASP A 345 -4.03 8.09 -18.53
N MET A 346 -4.93 7.42 -19.27
CA MET A 346 -4.59 6.41 -20.27
C MET A 346 -5.34 6.66 -21.58
N LEU A 347 -4.63 6.63 -22.69
CA LEU A 347 -5.21 6.76 -24.02
C LEU A 347 -5.94 5.47 -24.44
N PRO A 348 -6.97 5.55 -25.30
CA PRO A 348 -7.68 4.34 -25.78
C PRO A 348 -6.77 3.31 -26.48
N GLN A 349 -5.69 3.77 -27.15
CA GLN A 349 -4.70 2.89 -27.76
C GLN A 349 -3.88 2.12 -26.73
N GLU A 350 -3.53 2.77 -25.61
CA GLU A 350 -2.80 2.13 -24.50
C GLU A 350 -3.70 1.12 -23.80
N ALA A 351 -4.97 1.45 -23.58
CA ALA A 351 -5.95 0.52 -23.01
C ALA A 351 -6.13 -0.74 -23.87
N ALA A 352 -6.26 -0.57 -25.20
CA ALA A 352 -6.34 -1.69 -26.12
C ALA A 352 -5.06 -2.56 -26.06
N ALA A 353 -3.88 -1.94 -26.01
CA ALA A 353 -2.62 -2.65 -25.87
C ALA A 353 -2.53 -3.42 -24.53
N THR A 354 -2.98 -2.83 -23.42
CA THR A 354 -3.05 -3.48 -22.12
C THR A 354 -3.98 -4.69 -22.15
N TYR A 355 -5.18 -4.58 -22.72
CA TYR A 355 -6.09 -5.72 -22.88
C TYR A 355 -5.46 -6.85 -23.71
N ILE A 356 -4.76 -6.52 -24.80
CA ILE A 356 -4.08 -7.53 -25.64
C ILE A 356 -2.95 -8.21 -24.85
N GLN A 357 -2.14 -7.46 -24.11
CA GLN A 357 -1.07 -8.02 -23.30
C GLN A 357 -1.62 -8.94 -22.19
N MET A 358 -2.71 -8.54 -21.52
CA MET A 358 -3.41 -9.39 -20.55
C MET A 358 -3.94 -10.67 -21.21
N LEU A 359 -4.56 -10.58 -22.39
CA LEU A 359 -5.05 -11.74 -23.14
C LEU A 359 -3.91 -12.69 -23.52
N ASN A 360 -2.76 -12.17 -23.92
CA ASN A 360 -1.58 -12.95 -24.24
C ASN A 360 -1.01 -13.66 -23.02
N GLY A 361 -0.91 -12.98 -21.87
CA GLY A 361 -0.46 -13.58 -20.61
C GLY A 361 -1.40 -14.67 -20.09
N LEU A 362 -2.71 -14.50 -20.30
CA LEU A 362 -3.75 -15.49 -19.98
C LEU A 362 -3.98 -16.54 -21.09
N GLU A 363 -3.11 -16.57 -22.11
CA GLU A 363 -3.15 -17.50 -23.23
C GLU A 363 -4.49 -17.61 -23.98
N TRP A 364 -5.35 -16.59 -23.86
CA TRP A 364 -6.69 -16.55 -24.47
C TRP A 364 -7.58 -17.72 -24.04
N GLN A 365 -7.52 -18.12 -22.78
CA GLN A 365 -8.38 -19.17 -22.21
C GLN A 365 -9.87 -18.78 -22.20
N LYS A 366 -10.75 -19.75 -21.92
CA LYS A 366 -12.22 -19.56 -22.04
C LYS A 366 -12.75 -18.46 -21.11
N GLU A 367 -12.12 -18.33 -19.95
CA GLU A 367 -12.41 -17.39 -18.88
C GLU A 367 -12.11 -15.94 -19.28
N THR A 368 -11.32 -15.74 -20.36
CA THR A 368 -10.95 -14.41 -20.87
C THR A 368 -11.98 -13.78 -21.80
N LEU A 369 -13.09 -14.47 -22.11
CA LEU A 369 -14.14 -13.94 -22.99
C LEU A 369 -14.62 -12.52 -22.63
N PRO A 370 -14.84 -12.17 -21.33
CA PRO A 370 -15.20 -10.79 -20.97
C PRO A 370 -14.16 -9.75 -21.40
N LEU A 371 -12.87 -10.09 -21.34
CA LEU A 371 -11.77 -9.23 -21.75
C LEU A 371 -11.74 -9.06 -23.29
N ILE A 372 -12.01 -10.13 -24.04
CA ILE A 372 -12.14 -10.08 -25.50
C ILE A 372 -13.34 -9.21 -25.92
N GLN A 373 -14.47 -9.35 -25.22
CA GLN A 373 -15.64 -8.49 -25.45
C GLN A 373 -15.32 -7.03 -25.15
N GLN A 374 -14.58 -6.74 -24.08
CA GLN A 374 -14.19 -5.39 -23.72
C GLN A 374 -13.23 -4.76 -24.75
N LEU A 375 -12.26 -5.52 -25.24
CA LEU A 375 -11.42 -5.11 -26.37
C LEU A 375 -12.30 -4.82 -27.60
N SER A 376 -13.26 -5.68 -27.93
CA SER A 376 -14.19 -5.49 -29.05
C SER A 376 -15.00 -4.18 -28.91
N ARG A 377 -15.54 -3.89 -27.72
CA ARG A 377 -16.25 -2.62 -27.44
C ARG A 377 -15.33 -1.41 -27.64
N THR A 378 -14.08 -1.51 -27.18
CA THR A 378 -13.07 -0.46 -27.34
C THR A 378 -12.78 -0.18 -28.81
N LEU A 379 -12.59 -1.25 -29.61
CA LEU A 379 -12.35 -1.15 -31.05
C LEU A 379 -13.58 -0.65 -31.83
N LEU A 380 -14.79 -0.94 -31.37
CA LEU A 380 -16.01 -0.43 -31.98
C LEU A 380 -16.16 1.09 -31.73
N LYS A 381 -15.85 1.54 -30.51
CA LYS A 381 -15.94 2.95 -30.12
C LYS A 381 -14.86 3.82 -30.77
N HIS A 382 -13.66 3.27 -30.98
CA HIS A 382 -12.51 3.99 -31.53
C HIS A 382 -12.00 3.31 -32.81
N PRO A 383 -12.57 3.63 -33.99
CA PRO A 383 -12.28 2.93 -35.24
C PRO A 383 -10.83 3.10 -35.74
N ASP A 384 -10.10 4.12 -35.26
CA ASP A 384 -8.75 4.42 -35.72
C ASP A 384 -7.65 3.70 -34.93
N LEU A 385 -8.02 2.92 -33.91
CA LEU A 385 -7.05 2.15 -33.12
C LEU A 385 -6.32 1.11 -33.97
N ALA A 386 -5.00 1.04 -33.80
CA ALA A 386 -4.14 0.06 -34.45
C ALA A 386 -4.11 -1.23 -33.63
N VAL A 387 -4.45 -2.35 -34.28
CA VAL A 387 -4.40 -3.70 -33.69
C VAL A 387 -3.72 -4.65 -34.67
N PRO A 388 -2.80 -5.50 -34.21
CA PRO A 388 -2.18 -6.52 -35.06
C PRO A 388 -3.20 -7.49 -35.68
N SER A 389 -2.97 -7.88 -36.94
CA SER A 389 -3.89 -8.74 -37.71
C SER A 389 -4.06 -10.13 -37.07
N ASP A 390 -3.01 -10.69 -36.49
CA ASP A 390 -3.02 -11.96 -35.76
C ASP A 390 -3.95 -11.92 -34.54
N VAL A 391 -3.96 -10.81 -33.80
CA VAL A 391 -4.89 -10.58 -32.69
C VAL A 391 -6.33 -10.57 -33.20
N LEU A 392 -6.61 -9.88 -34.30
CA LEU A 392 -7.96 -9.82 -34.90
C LEU A 392 -8.41 -11.19 -35.40
N TRP A 393 -7.54 -11.97 -36.05
CA TRP A 393 -7.84 -13.34 -36.46
C TRP A 393 -8.12 -14.26 -35.28
N ARG A 394 -7.39 -14.09 -34.17
CA ARG A 394 -7.62 -14.86 -32.94
C ARG A 394 -8.95 -14.49 -32.28
N MET A 395 -9.28 -13.19 -32.22
CA MET A 395 -10.58 -12.70 -31.77
C MET A 395 -11.70 -13.29 -32.63
N PHE A 396 -11.57 -13.27 -33.95
CA PHE A 396 -12.57 -13.82 -34.87
C PHE A 396 -12.80 -15.31 -34.64
N GLY A 397 -11.73 -16.11 -34.54
CA GLY A 397 -11.83 -17.54 -34.30
C GLY A 397 -12.53 -17.87 -32.97
N ILE A 398 -12.18 -17.16 -31.89
CA ILE A 398 -12.84 -17.34 -30.59
C ILE A 398 -14.30 -16.89 -30.64
N GLY A 399 -14.59 -15.75 -31.28
CA GLY A 399 -15.95 -15.26 -31.48
C GLY A 399 -16.82 -16.26 -32.25
N SER A 400 -16.26 -16.90 -33.28
CA SER A 400 -16.92 -17.96 -34.04
C SER A 400 -17.17 -19.21 -33.18
N GLU A 401 -16.15 -19.73 -32.48
CA GLU A 401 -16.27 -20.91 -31.62
C GLU A 401 -17.32 -20.71 -30.51
N ARG A 402 -17.33 -19.52 -29.90
CA ARG A 402 -18.21 -19.15 -28.79
C ARG A 402 -19.59 -18.66 -29.26
N LYS A 403 -19.77 -18.45 -30.56
CA LYS A 403 -20.95 -17.79 -31.14
C LYS A 403 -21.22 -16.40 -30.51
N ASP A 404 -20.15 -15.64 -30.28
CA ASP A 404 -20.21 -14.26 -29.79
C ASP A 404 -20.23 -13.27 -30.96
N GLU A 405 -21.43 -12.73 -31.22
CA GLU A 405 -21.70 -11.85 -32.35
C GLU A 405 -20.87 -10.56 -32.30
N LEU A 406 -20.73 -9.97 -31.11
CA LEU A 406 -20.03 -8.70 -30.94
C LEU A 406 -18.56 -8.87 -31.30
N VAL A 407 -17.92 -9.92 -30.79
CA VAL A 407 -16.51 -10.22 -31.03
C VAL A 407 -16.28 -10.54 -32.51
N ALA A 408 -17.06 -11.47 -33.07
CA ALA A 408 -16.90 -11.92 -34.45
C ALA A 408 -17.09 -10.77 -35.45
N LYS A 409 -18.18 -10.01 -35.31
CA LYS A 409 -18.50 -8.89 -36.21
C LYS A 409 -17.45 -7.78 -36.14
N THR A 410 -16.98 -7.45 -34.95
CA THR A 410 -15.95 -6.42 -34.75
C THR A 410 -14.64 -6.84 -35.40
N ALA A 411 -14.22 -8.10 -35.18
CA ALA A 411 -12.99 -8.63 -35.77
C ALA A 411 -13.05 -8.65 -37.30
N VAL A 412 -14.15 -9.14 -37.91
CA VAL A 412 -14.35 -9.13 -39.37
C VAL A 412 -14.28 -7.71 -39.93
N LYS A 413 -14.98 -6.76 -39.30
CA LYS A 413 -14.98 -5.36 -39.74
C LYS A 413 -13.57 -4.77 -39.76
N ARG A 414 -12.74 -5.09 -38.76
CA ARG A 414 -11.35 -4.61 -38.69
C ARG A 414 -10.45 -5.33 -39.70
N LEU A 415 -10.55 -6.65 -39.80
CA LEU A 415 -9.78 -7.45 -40.76
C LEU A 415 -10.00 -6.99 -42.20
N LEU A 416 -11.26 -6.78 -42.60
CA LEU A 416 -11.60 -6.29 -43.94
C LEU A 416 -11.09 -4.87 -44.22
N GLY A 417 -10.95 -4.04 -43.18
CA GLY A 417 -10.35 -2.71 -43.31
C GLY A 417 -8.83 -2.74 -43.47
N SER A 418 -8.16 -3.77 -42.93
CA SER A 418 -6.70 -3.93 -43.00
C SER A 418 -6.23 -4.91 -44.08
N LEU A 419 -7.16 -5.58 -44.77
CA LEU A 419 -6.83 -6.66 -45.71
C LEU A 419 -6.08 -6.11 -46.92
N SER A 420 -4.96 -6.74 -47.27
CA SER A 420 -4.26 -6.44 -48.51
C SER A 420 -5.18 -6.77 -49.67
N THR A 421 -5.54 -5.75 -50.44
CA THR A 421 -6.41 -5.91 -51.62
C THR A 421 -5.62 -5.95 -52.91
N ASP A 422 -4.29 -6.14 -52.87
CA ASP A 422 -3.45 -6.27 -54.07
C ASP A 422 -3.05 -7.73 -54.34
N ASP A 423 -3.01 -8.57 -53.30
CA ASP A 423 -2.77 -10.01 -53.42
C ASP A 423 -4.10 -10.78 -53.48
N ASP A 424 -4.46 -11.24 -54.68
CA ASP A 424 -5.69 -12.00 -54.91
C ASP A 424 -5.72 -13.33 -54.12
N ALA A 425 -4.58 -13.97 -53.86
CA ALA A 425 -4.52 -15.24 -53.14
C ALA A 425 -4.77 -15.04 -51.63
N GLU A 426 -4.13 -14.03 -51.04
CA GLU A 426 -4.33 -13.64 -49.64
C GLU A 426 -5.79 -13.20 -49.41
N LEU A 427 -6.32 -12.35 -50.29
CA LEU A 427 -7.71 -11.88 -50.26
C LEU A 427 -8.70 -13.04 -50.26
N ILE A 428 -8.53 -14.00 -51.19
CA ILE A 428 -9.46 -15.13 -51.32
C ILE A 428 -9.38 -16.06 -50.10
N GLU A 429 -8.19 -16.31 -49.57
CA GLU A 429 -8.05 -17.16 -48.39
C GLU A 429 -8.65 -16.51 -47.14
N ALA A 430 -8.44 -15.20 -46.95
CA ALA A 430 -9.07 -14.44 -45.88
C ALA A 430 -10.60 -14.44 -45.99
N LEU A 431 -11.14 -14.20 -47.19
CA LEU A 431 -12.57 -14.28 -47.46
C LEU A 431 -13.12 -15.67 -47.19
N ARG A 432 -12.43 -16.73 -47.64
CA ARG A 432 -12.83 -18.12 -47.41
C ARG A 432 -12.95 -18.40 -45.92
N ARG A 433 -11.94 -18.00 -45.15
CA ARG A 433 -11.91 -18.21 -43.71
C ARG A 433 -13.04 -17.46 -43.01
N MET A 434 -13.20 -16.17 -43.31
CA MET A 434 -14.28 -15.36 -42.75
C MET A 434 -15.66 -15.91 -43.08
N ALA A 435 -15.93 -16.22 -44.35
CA ALA A 435 -17.22 -16.76 -44.79
C ALA A 435 -17.54 -18.12 -44.15
N THR A 436 -16.53 -19.00 -44.01
CA THR A 436 -16.73 -20.32 -43.40
C THR A 436 -17.02 -20.20 -41.90
N GLU A 437 -16.25 -19.38 -41.19
CA GLU A 437 -16.37 -19.22 -39.74
C GLU A 437 -17.53 -18.28 -39.33
N SER A 438 -18.13 -17.51 -40.26
CA SER A 438 -19.28 -16.63 -40.00
C SER A 438 -20.65 -17.22 -40.36
N GLN A 439 -20.75 -18.45 -40.88
CA GLN A 439 -22.04 -19.03 -41.34
C GLN A 439 -23.11 -19.09 -40.25
N TRP A 440 -22.71 -19.20 -38.99
CA TRP A 440 -23.63 -19.22 -37.86
C TRP A 440 -24.25 -17.85 -37.57
N SER A 441 -23.67 -16.76 -38.07
CA SER A 441 -24.06 -15.37 -37.85
C SER A 441 -24.49 -14.71 -39.16
N ALA A 442 -25.80 -14.62 -39.37
CA ALA A 442 -26.35 -13.91 -40.52
C ALA A 442 -25.86 -12.45 -40.61
N PRO A 443 -25.84 -11.64 -39.53
CA PRO A 443 -25.42 -10.24 -39.63
C PRO A 443 -23.93 -10.06 -39.95
N THR A 444 -23.07 -10.95 -39.46
CA THR A 444 -21.63 -10.90 -39.78
C THR A 444 -21.39 -11.36 -41.22
N HIS A 445 -22.09 -12.40 -41.66
CA HIS A 445 -22.01 -12.90 -43.03
C HIS A 445 -22.53 -11.86 -44.05
N GLU A 446 -23.68 -11.23 -43.78
CA GLU A 446 -24.22 -10.15 -44.62
C GLU A 446 -23.23 -8.99 -44.76
N TYR A 447 -22.59 -8.57 -43.66
CA TYR A 447 -21.58 -7.52 -43.68
C TYR A 447 -20.38 -7.89 -44.58
N LEU A 448 -19.90 -9.14 -44.50
CA LEU A 448 -18.82 -9.65 -45.34
C LEU A 448 -19.19 -9.57 -46.83
N ILE A 449 -20.40 -10.02 -47.18
CA ILE A 449 -20.88 -10.02 -48.57
C ILE A 449 -21.11 -8.58 -49.07
N ASP A 450 -21.61 -7.67 -48.23
CA ASP A 450 -21.79 -6.27 -48.61
C ASP A 450 -20.46 -5.56 -48.85
N TRP A 451 -19.46 -5.80 -48.00
CA TRP A 451 -18.09 -5.34 -48.25
C TRP A 451 -17.57 -5.90 -49.58
N TRP A 452 -17.75 -7.21 -49.82
CA TRP A 452 -17.32 -7.86 -51.06
C TRP A 452 -17.97 -7.22 -52.29
N ARG A 453 -19.29 -6.98 -52.26
CA ARG A 453 -20.04 -6.25 -53.30
C ARG A 453 -19.43 -4.88 -53.56
N GLY A 454 -19.12 -4.12 -52.51
CA GLY A 454 -18.47 -2.82 -52.61
C GLY A 454 -17.10 -2.90 -53.28
N PHE A 455 -16.27 -3.85 -52.84
CA PHE A 455 -14.93 -4.08 -53.38
C PHE A 455 -14.96 -4.42 -54.88
N ILE A 456 -15.73 -5.44 -55.29
CA ILE A 456 -15.77 -5.88 -56.70
C ILE A 456 -16.34 -4.82 -57.64
N ARG A 457 -17.23 -3.94 -57.15
CA ARG A 457 -17.78 -2.81 -57.93
C ARG A 457 -16.70 -1.81 -58.34
N GLN A 458 -15.58 -1.76 -57.63
CA GLN A 458 -14.48 -0.83 -57.91
C GLN A 458 -13.37 -1.49 -58.74
N GLN A 459 -13.39 -2.81 -58.94
CA GLN A 459 -12.32 -3.53 -59.65
C GLN A 459 -12.48 -3.46 -61.18
N PRO A 460 -11.37 -3.48 -61.95
CA PRO A 460 -11.41 -3.57 -63.40
C PRO A 460 -11.87 -4.96 -63.89
N VAL A 461 -12.45 -5.02 -65.09
CA VAL A 461 -12.98 -6.27 -65.68
C VAL A 461 -11.92 -7.37 -65.79
N SER A 462 -10.67 -7.01 -66.09
CA SER A 462 -9.55 -7.95 -66.18
C SER A 462 -9.27 -8.65 -64.83
N ARG A 463 -9.37 -7.92 -63.71
CA ARG A 463 -9.20 -8.47 -62.37
C ARG A 463 -10.40 -9.31 -61.94
N LEU A 464 -11.62 -8.88 -62.27
CA LEU A 464 -12.83 -9.69 -62.00
C LEU A 464 -12.75 -11.08 -62.63
N SER A 465 -12.25 -11.20 -63.86
CA SER A 465 -12.07 -12.51 -64.50
C SER A 465 -11.01 -13.39 -63.80
N LYS A 466 -9.97 -12.79 -63.21
CA LYS A 466 -8.97 -13.54 -62.42
C LYS A 466 -9.56 -14.03 -61.11
N LEU A 467 -10.29 -13.15 -60.40
CA LEU A 467 -10.98 -13.48 -59.16
C LEU A 467 -12.04 -14.56 -59.37
N ASP A 468 -12.84 -14.54 -60.45
CA ASP A 468 -13.82 -15.60 -60.76
C ASP A 468 -13.14 -16.98 -60.87
N LYS A 469 -12.00 -17.05 -61.58
CA LYS A 469 -11.23 -18.29 -61.72
C LYS A 469 -10.65 -18.76 -60.39
N ALA A 470 -10.19 -17.83 -59.55
CA ALA A 470 -9.57 -18.16 -58.27
C ALA A 470 -10.61 -18.58 -57.19
N LEU A 471 -11.86 -18.14 -57.34
CA LEU A 471 -13.01 -18.59 -56.54
C LEU A 471 -13.60 -19.93 -57.02
N ASP A 472 -13.24 -20.39 -58.22
CA ASP A 472 -13.78 -21.64 -58.77
C ASP A 472 -13.38 -22.86 -57.92
N GLY A 473 -14.38 -23.71 -57.62
CA GLY A 473 -14.20 -24.89 -56.77
C GLY A 473 -13.93 -24.62 -55.28
N LYS A 474 -13.95 -23.36 -54.81
CA LYS A 474 -13.76 -23.02 -53.40
C LYS A 474 -15.07 -23.12 -52.61
N ARG A 475 -15.22 -24.21 -51.84
CA ARG A 475 -16.36 -24.41 -50.93
C ARG A 475 -16.46 -23.28 -49.90
N GLY A 476 -17.67 -22.79 -49.66
CA GLY A 476 -17.96 -21.69 -48.73
C GLY A 476 -17.87 -20.29 -49.35
N LEU A 477 -17.48 -20.18 -50.63
CA LEU A 477 -17.41 -18.92 -51.38
C LEU A 477 -18.36 -18.88 -52.58
N GLU A 478 -19.32 -19.80 -52.66
CA GLU A 478 -20.28 -19.90 -53.77
C GLU A 478 -21.09 -18.60 -53.91
N GLU A 479 -21.54 -18.02 -52.80
CA GLU A 479 -22.28 -16.76 -52.80
C GLU A 479 -21.42 -15.58 -53.28
N ALA A 480 -20.17 -15.48 -52.79
CA ALA A 480 -19.24 -14.44 -53.21
C ALA A 480 -18.93 -14.54 -54.72
N ARG A 481 -18.79 -15.77 -55.24
CA ARG A 481 -18.63 -16.03 -56.67
C ARG A 481 -19.88 -15.65 -57.46
N ASN A 482 -21.07 -16.01 -56.99
CA ASN A 482 -22.34 -15.64 -57.65
C ASN A 482 -22.46 -14.12 -57.78
N VAL A 483 -22.15 -13.38 -56.71
CA VAL A 483 -22.13 -11.92 -56.71
C VAL A 483 -21.16 -11.36 -57.76
N LEU A 484 -19.97 -11.95 -57.89
CA LEU A 484 -18.99 -11.56 -58.91
C LEU A 484 -19.45 -11.87 -60.34
N GLN A 485 -20.07 -13.04 -60.56
CA GLN A 485 -20.59 -13.45 -61.86
C GLN A 485 -21.77 -12.58 -62.30
N THR A 486 -22.70 -12.28 -61.39
CA THR A 486 -23.80 -11.34 -61.65
C THR A 486 -23.25 -9.97 -62.06
N LEU A 487 -22.30 -9.41 -61.31
CA LEU A 487 -21.71 -8.12 -61.65
C LEU A 487 -20.99 -8.16 -63.01
N SER A 488 -20.24 -9.23 -63.28
CA SER A 488 -19.51 -9.41 -64.54
C SER A 488 -20.46 -9.51 -65.74
N SER A 489 -21.57 -10.24 -65.60
CA SER A 489 -22.62 -10.36 -66.62
C SER A 489 -23.32 -9.02 -66.87
N VAL A 490 -23.70 -8.30 -65.81
CA VAL A 490 -24.31 -6.95 -65.94
C VAL A 490 -23.35 -6.00 -66.66
N ARG A 491 -22.06 -5.99 -66.32
CA ARG A 491 -21.07 -5.14 -67.01
C ARG A 491 -20.88 -5.51 -68.48
N LYS A 492 -20.94 -6.80 -68.84
CA LYS A 492 -20.92 -7.24 -70.24
C LYS A 492 -22.17 -6.79 -70.99
N MET A 493 -23.35 -6.93 -70.38
CA MET A 493 -24.61 -6.46 -70.96
C MET A 493 -24.65 -4.94 -71.14
N MET A 494 -24.00 -4.19 -70.25
CA MET A 494 -23.85 -2.75 -70.37
C MET A 494 -22.73 -2.31 -71.33
N SER A 495 -21.91 -3.23 -71.86
CA SER A 495 -20.77 -2.84 -72.70
C SER A 495 -21.27 -2.19 -74.00
N GLY A 496 -21.23 -0.86 -74.03
CA GLY A 496 -21.74 -0.03 -75.14
C GLY A 496 -22.98 0.82 -74.83
N HIS A 497 -23.58 0.71 -73.64
CA HIS A 497 -24.78 1.47 -73.26
C HIS A 497 -24.58 2.28 -71.98
N ASN A 498 -25.14 3.49 -71.93
CA ASN A 498 -25.27 4.21 -70.66
C ASN A 498 -26.40 3.59 -69.80
N MET A 499 -26.40 3.83 -68.49
CA MET A 499 -27.36 3.20 -67.56
C MET A 499 -28.84 3.45 -67.94
N PRO A 500 -29.24 4.65 -68.40
CA PRO A 500 -30.60 4.89 -68.92
C PRO A 500 -30.96 4.03 -70.15
N GLU A 501 -30.08 3.93 -71.15
CA GLU A 501 -30.29 3.11 -72.34
C GLU A 501 -30.43 1.62 -72.00
N PHE A 502 -29.58 1.14 -71.07
CA PHE A 502 -29.64 -0.22 -70.59
C PHE A 502 -30.95 -0.51 -69.84
N ALA A 503 -31.39 0.40 -68.96
CA ALA A 503 -32.66 0.27 -68.24
C ALA A 503 -33.86 0.23 -69.20
N GLN A 504 -33.85 1.05 -70.25
CA GLN A 504 -34.88 1.03 -71.29
C GLN A 504 -34.89 -0.29 -72.08
N ALA A 505 -33.72 -0.84 -72.40
CA ALA A 505 -33.60 -2.12 -73.09
C ALA A 505 -34.11 -3.29 -72.22
N VAL A 506 -33.81 -3.29 -70.91
CA VAL A 506 -34.33 -4.29 -69.96
C VAL A 506 -35.85 -4.17 -69.82
N HIS A 507 -36.37 -2.95 -69.68
CA HIS A 507 -37.83 -2.71 -69.60
C HIS A 507 -38.53 -3.23 -70.87
N THR A 508 -38.01 -2.89 -72.04
CA THR A 508 -38.53 -3.37 -73.33
C THR A 508 -38.51 -4.90 -73.40
N THR A 509 -37.44 -5.54 -72.93
CA THR A 509 -37.33 -7.01 -72.89
C THR A 509 -38.36 -7.63 -71.96
N TYR A 510 -38.57 -7.04 -70.78
CA TYR A 510 -39.58 -7.51 -69.83
C TYR A 510 -41.00 -7.39 -70.41
N THR A 511 -41.32 -6.26 -71.05
CA THR A 511 -42.60 -6.05 -71.74
C THR A 511 -42.82 -7.07 -72.86
N VAL A 512 -41.77 -7.42 -73.62
CA VAL A 512 -41.86 -8.46 -74.66
C VAL A 512 -42.06 -9.85 -74.05
N LEU A 513 -41.36 -10.18 -72.97
CA LEU A 513 -41.51 -11.47 -72.27
C LEU A 513 -42.89 -11.60 -71.60
N GLU A 514 -43.43 -10.51 -71.04
CA GLU A 514 -44.78 -10.44 -70.50
C GLU A 514 -45.82 -10.63 -71.60
N ALA A 515 -45.68 -9.92 -72.73
CA ALA A 515 -46.55 -10.10 -73.90
C ALA A 515 -46.47 -11.52 -74.50
N LEU A 516 -45.29 -12.14 -74.49
CA LEU A 516 -45.12 -13.54 -74.91
C LEU A 516 -45.73 -14.51 -73.88
N SER A 517 -45.56 -14.26 -72.58
CA SER A 517 -46.20 -15.05 -71.53
C SER A 517 -47.72 -15.00 -71.67
N ASP A 518 -48.29 -13.81 -71.87
CA ASP A 518 -49.72 -13.61 -72.11
C ASP A 518 -50.19 -14.29 -73.41
N ALA A 519 -49.35 -14.32 -74.45
CA ALA A 519 -49.67 -15.00 -75.70
C ALA A 519 -49.60 -16.54 -75.61
N PHE A 520 -48.80 -17.08 -74.68
CA PHE A 520 -48.56 -18.53 -74.52
C PHE A 520 -49.17 -19.14 -73.25
N GLU A 521 -49.77 -18.36 -72.34
CA GLU A 521 -50.65 -18.86 -71.29
C GLU A 521 -51.94 -19.44 -71.89
N ALA A 522 -51.86 -20.70 -72.29
CA ALA A 522 -52.98 -21.47 -72.77
C ALA A 522 -53.88 -21.93 -71.60
N GLY A 523 -54.89 -21.13 -71.28
CA GLY A 523 -56.11 -21.57 -70.60
C GLY A 523 -57.06 -20.40 -70.30
N THR A 524 -58.21 -20.19 -70.95
CA THR A 524 -59.08 -21.06 -71.74
C THR A 524 -60.04 -20.20 -72.59
N LYS A 525 -60.37 -20.68 -73.80
CA LYS A 525 -61.44 -20.23 -74.72
C LYS A 525 -61.31 -18.82 -75.33
N ARG A 526 -60.54 -18.71 -76.41
CA ARG A 526 -60.98 -17.95 -77.60
C ARG A 526 -60.24 -18.47 -78.83
N ASN A 527 -61.02 -18.90 -79.83
CA ASN A 527 -60.51 -19.12 -81.19
C ASN A 527 -59.92 -17.80 -81.68
N VAL A 528 -58.60 -17.74 -81.84
CA VAL A 528 -57.95 -16.68 -82.60
C VAL A 528 -57.54 -17.32 -83.92
N ASN A 529 -58.28 -16.98 -84.98
CA ASN A 529 -57.82 -17.22 -86.33
C ASN A 529 -56.58 -16.34 -86.55
N PHE A 530 -55.45 -16.97 -86.79
CA PHE A 530 -54.23 -16.30 -87.22
C PHE A 530 -54.37 -15.98 -88.71
N ASP A 531 -54.25 -14.70 -89.08
CA ASP A 531 -54.18 -14.23 -90.46
C ASP A 531 -52.72 -13.85 -90.77
N PRO A 532 -52.03 -14.54 -91.70
CA PRO A 532 -50.61 -14.30 -91.96
C PRO A 532 -50.31 -13.14 -92.94
N GLU A 533 -51.27 -12.30 -93.35
CA GLU A 533 -51.04 -11.18 -94.29
C GLU A 533 -51.22 -9.74 -93.73
N THR A 534 -51.02 -9.56 -92.42
CA THR A 534 -50.73 -8.23 -91.81
C THR A 534 -49.61 -8.37 -90.80
#